data_AF-A0A1J5TRC2-F1
#
_entry.id   AF-A0A1J5TRC2-F1
#
_cell.length_a   1.000
_cell.length_b   1.000
_cell.length_c   1.000
_cell.angle_alpha   90.00
_cell.angle_beta   90.00
_cell.angle_gamma   90.00
#
_symmetry.space_group_name_H-M   'P 1'
#
loop_
_entity.id
_entity.type
_entity.pdbx_description
1 polymer ?
#
loop_
_entity_poly.entity_id
_entity_poly.type
_entity_poly.pdbx_seq_one_letter_code
_entity_poly.pdbx_strand_id
1 'polypeptide(L)'
;MSKIEYNSESREWYIASALIIAIITICYLVIMRYVFTSESELSPELTSAIKFSFFILSLSGVAIGIQGYKFRDGRGILIRKDGEEILFDLEKLFLESDLPVKETFCLGTGSLGLWRPVGRLSLKEGEVEIKEIWFYMYFYRTQIALRDKVPQKLIDEFISNLD
;
A
#
# COMPACT_ATOMS: atom_id res chain seq x y z
N MET A 1 -9.71 0.10 -27.03
CA MET A 1 -9.39 -0.44 -25.70
C MET A 1 -8.17 0.27 -25.18
N SER A 2 -8.29 0.97 -24.05
CA SER A 2 -7.13 1.47 -23.30
C SER A 2 -6.28 0.26 -22.88
N LYS A 3 -4.97 0.38 -22.99
CA LYS A 3 -4.06 -0.68 -22.56
C LYS A 3 -4.06 -0.70 -21.03
N ILE A 4 -4.44 -1.82 -20.42
CA ILE A 4 -4.43 -1.97 -18.95
C ILE A 4 -2.99 -1.72 -18.45
N GLU A 5 -2.84 -0.77 -17.54
CA GLU A 5 -1.52 -0.37 -17.03
C GLU A 5 -1.18 -1.13 -15.74
N TYR A 6 -0.39 -2.19 -15.90
CA TYR A 6 0.19 -2.92 -14.78
C TYR A 6 1.39 -2.17 -14.23
N ASN A 7 1.36 -1.92 -12.92
CA ASN A 7 2.48 -1.33 -12.20
C ASN A 7 3.13 -2.38 -11.28
N SER A 8 4.30 -2.08 -10.72
CA SER A 8 4.82 -2.90 -9.63
C SER A 8 3.90 -2.75 -8.41
N GLU A 9 3.62 -3.84 -7.71
CA GLU A 9 2.87 -3.81 -6.44
C GLU A 9 3.52 -2.81 -5.46
N SER A 10 4.86 -2.76 -5.45
CA SER A 10 5.67 -1.89 -4.59
C SER A 10 5.50 -0.39 -4.83
N ARG A 11 4.93 0.04 -5.97
CA ARG A 11 4.87 1.46 -6.36
C ARG A 11 4.17 2.31 -5.30
N GLU A 12 3.01 1.88 -4.85
CA GLU A 12 2.22 2.64 -3.85
C GLU A 12 2.90 2.67 -2.48
N TRP A 13 3.66 1.63 -2.14
CA TRP A 13 4.47 1.58 -0.92
C TRP A 13 5.59 2.62 -0.97
N TYR A 14 6.27 2.75 -2.09
CA TYR A 14 7.32 3.76 -2.26
C TYR A 14 6.77 5.17 -2.28
N ILE A 15 5.62 5.39 -2.92
CA ILE A 15 4.94 6.69 -2.89
C ILE A 15 4.58 7.06 -1.44
N ALA A 16 3.95 6.15 -0.70
CA ALA A 16 3.58 6.38 0.70
C ALA A 16 4.81 6.61 1.59
N SER A 17 5.86 5.80 1.44
CA SER A 17 7.13 5.96 2.15
C SER A 17 7.75 7.34 1.89
N ALA A 18 7.84 7.75 0.62
CA ALA A 18 8.40 9.04 0.23
C ALA A 18 7.57 10.21 0.78
N LEU A 19 6.24 10.13 0.71
CA LEU A 19 5.34 11.14 1.26
C LEU A 19 5.51 11.31 2.77
N ILE A 20 5.57 10.20 3.52
CA ILE A 20 5.74 10.23 4.98
C ILE A 20 7.09 10.86 5.34
N ILE A 21 8.18 10.43 4.70
CA ILE A 21 9.52 10.98 4.96
C ILE A 21 9.57 12.46 4.60
N ALA A 22 8.98 12.86 3.47
CA ALA A 22 8.94 14.25 3.04
C ALA A 22 8.18 15.14 4.04
N ILE A 23 6.99 14.73 4.48
CA ILE A 23 6.19 15.48 5.45
C ILE A 23 6.94 15.59 6.79
N ILE A 24 7.51 14.50 7.30
CA ILE A 24 8.31 14.50 8.53
C ILE A 24 9.48 15.48 8.40
N THR A 25 10.18 15.46 7.26
CA THR A 25 11.31 16.36 7.00
C THR A 25 10.87 17.82 6.97
N ILE A 26 9.76 18.13 6.28
CA ILE A 26 9.20 19.49 6.24
C ILE A 26 8.84 19.96 7.64
N CYS A 27 8.12 19.15 8.43
CA CYS A 27 7.77 19.47 9.81
C CYS A 27 9.01 19.70 10.68
N TYR A 28 10.03 18.86 10.54
CA TYR A 28 11.29 19.02 11.25
C TYR A 28 11.98 20.34 10.90
N LEU A 29 12.07 20.67 9.61
CA LEU A 29 12.68 21.92 9.14
C LEU A 29 11.92 23.15 9.63
N VAL A 30 10.58 23.10 9.68
CA VAL A 30 9.76 24.17 10.25
C VAL A 30 10.10 24.36 11.74
N ILE A 31 10.16 23.29 12.53
CA ILE A 31 10.49 23.38 13.96
C ILE A 31 11.93 23.91 14.15
N MET A 32 12.90 23.41 13.37
CA MET A 32 14.27 23.91 13.35
C MET A 32 14.37 25.39 13.04
N ARG A 33 13.53 25.89 12.12
CA ARG A 33 13.58 27.28 11.67
C ARG A 33 12.82 28.26 12.54
N TYR A 34 11.77 27.83 13.24
CA TYR A 34 10.87 28.74 13.96
C TYR A 34 10.84 28.52 15.48
N VAL A 35 11.25 27.35 15.96
CA VAL A 35 11.23 27.02 17.41
C VAL A 35 12.64 27.04 17.99
N PHE A 36 13.61 26.46 17.28
CA PHE A 36 14.99 26.35 17.79
C PHE A 36 15.87 27.59 17.55
N THR A 37 15.42 28.55 16.74
CA THR A 37 16.12 29.80 16.40
C THR A 37 15.61 31.03 17.16
N SER A 38 14.41 30.95 17.76
CA SER A 38 13.91 32.00 18.66
C SER A 38 14.56 31.85 20.03
N GLU A 39 15.00 32.97 20.62
CA GLU A 39 15.68 33.06 21.94
C GLU A 39 14.92 32.47 23.15
N SER A 40 13.76 31.84 22.97
CA SER A 40 13.19 30.95 23.97
C SER A 40 14.00 29.65 24.00
N GLU A 41 15.08 29.63 24.78
CA GLU A 41 15.93 28.45 24.99
C GLU A 41 15.07 27.27 25.43
N LEU A 42 14.69 26.41 24.48
CA LEU A 42 14.24 25.07 24.82
C LEU A 42 15.37 24.38 25.57
N SER A 43 15.04 23.71 26.67
CA SER A 43 16.05 22.96 27.41
C SER A 43 16.76 21.96 26.47
N PRO A 44 18.06 21.70 26.68
CA PRO A 44 18.81 20.74 25.86
C PRO A 44 18.14 19.35 25.83
N GLU A 45 17.51 18.94 26.93
CA GLU A 45 16.78 17.68 27.04
C GLU A 45 15.57 17.66 26.10
N LEU A 46 14.78 18.74 26.08
CA LEU A 46 13.61 18.84 25.22
C LEU A 46 14.00 18.89 23.74
N THR A 47 15.08 19.60 23.42
CA THR A 47 15.66 19.62 22.06
C THR A 47 16.07 18.23 21.60
N SER A 48 16.76 17.47 22.46
CA SER A 48 17.17 16.10 22.18
C SER A 48 15.98 15.17 22.00
N ALA A 49 14.98 15.28 22.88
CA ALA A 49 13.74 14.51 22.82
C ALA A 49 13.01 14.75 21.49
N ILE A 50 12.85 16.00 21.06
CA ILE A 50 12.22 16.34 19.78
C ILE A 50 12.98 15.71 18.61
N LYS A 51 14.31 15.89 18.53
CA LYS A 51 15.13 15.29 17.47
C LYS A 51 14.97 13.78 17.42
N PHE A 52 14.98 13.14 18.58
CA PHE A 52 14.79 11.70 18.70
C PHE A 52 13.39 11.25 18.28
N SER A 53 12.33 12.00 18.63
CA SER A 53 10.97 11.73 18.15
C SER A 53 10.87 11.80 16.63
N PHE A 54 11.47 12.81 16.00
CA PHE A 54 11.52 12.92 14.54
C PHE A 54 12.29 11.77 13.90
N PHE A 55 13.39 11.34 14.52
CA PHE A 55 14.13 10.16 14.09
C PHE A 55 13.25 8.90 14.14
N ILE A 56 12.58 8.62 15.26
CA ILE A 56 11.66 7.47 15.38
C ILE A 56 10.54 7.55 14.34
N LEU A 57 9.93 8.73 14.17
CA LEU A 57 8.87 8.92 13.18
C LEU A 57 9.39 8.61 11.76
N SER A 58 10.60 9.01 11.41
CA SER A 58 11.18 8.73 10.09
C SER A 58 11.36 7.22 9.82
N LEU A 59 11.60 6.42 10.88
CA LEU A 59 11.69 4.97 10.75
C LEU A 59 10.39 4.33 10.27
N SER A 60 9.23 4.94 10.53
CA SER A 60 7.95 4.43 10.01
C SER A 60 7.87 4.51 8.48
N GLY A 61 8.32 5.62 7.89
CA GLY A 61 8.43 5.77 6.44
C GLY A 61 9.43 4.78 5.84
N VAL A 62 10.59 4.59 6.48
CA VAL A 62 11.59 3.59 6.06
C VAL A 62 11.01 2.18 6.11
N ALA A 63 10.29 1.83 7.18
CA ALA A 63 9.67 0.51 7.32
C ALA A 63 8.66 0.23 6.20
N ILE A 64 7.87 1.22 5.77
CA ILE A 64 6.97 1.08 4.61
C ILE A 64 7.77 0.85 3.33
N GLY A 65 8.87 1.57 3.12
CA GLY A 65 9.74 1.36 1.95
C GLY A 65 10.33 -0.05 1.93
N ILE A 66 10.75 -0.58 3.08
CA ILE A 66 11.23 -1.97 3.22
C ILE A 66 10.11 -2.98 2.91
N GLN A 67 8.88 -2.71 3.36
CA GLN A 67 7.73 -3.55 3.00
C GLN A 67 7.48 -3.53 1.49
N GLY A 68 7.50 -2.35 0.85
CA GLY A 68 7.41 -2.22 -0.60
C GLY A 68 8.47 -3.03 -1.34
N TYR A 69 9.71 -3.02 -0.85
CA TYR A 69 10.79 -3.82 -1.44
C TYR A 69 10.54 -5.32 -1.43
N LYS A 70 9.79 -5.85 -0.45
CA LYS A 70 9.40 -7.27 -0.43
C LYS A 70 8.43 -7.62 -1.55
N PHE A 71 7.67 -6.65 -2.05
CA PHE A 71 6.66 -6.80 -3.09
C PHE A 71 7.09 -6.27 -4.46
N ARG A 72 8.38 -5.95 -4.65
CA ARG A 72 8.90 -5.35 -5.88
C ARG A 72 8.67 -6.20 -7.14
N ASP A 73 8.70 -7.52 -6.97
CA ASP A 73 8.54 -8.50 -8.05
C ASP A 73 7.05 -8.79 -8.36
N GLY A 74 6.14 -8.33 -7.49
CA GLY A 74 4.70 -8.44 -7.67
C GLY A 74 4.16 -7.38 -8.65
N ARG A 75 3.01 -7.69 -9.27
CA ARG A 75 2.30 -6.77 -10.15
C ARG A 75 1.07 -6.22 -9.44
N GLY A 76 0.80 -4.93 -9.58
CA GLY A 76 -0.29 -4.23 -8.94
C GLY A 76 -1.11 -3.45 -9.95
N ILE A 77 -2.41 -3.39 -9.72
CA ILE A 77 -3.37 -2.60 -10.49
C ILE A 77 -4.22 -1.81 -9.52
N LEU A 78 -4.53 -0.55 -9.86
CA LEU A 78 -5.41 0.29 -9.06
C LEU A 78 -6.76 0.47 -9.77
N ILE A 79 -7.84 0.13 -9.07
CA ILE A 79 -9.21 0.19 -9.57
C ILE A 79 -10.08 1.02 -8.62
N ARG A 80 -11.08 1.72 -9.15
CA ARG A 80 -12.03 2.50 -8.36
C ARG A 80 -13.34 1.74 -8.14
N LYS A 81 -13.24 0.56 -7.53
CA LYS A 81 -14.38 -0.31 -7.20
C LYS A 81 -14.15 -0.91 -5.81
N ASP A 82 -15.24 -1.22 -5.10
CA ASP A 82 -15.20 -1.78 -3.75
C ASP A 82 -14.36 -3.07 -3.71
N GLY A 83 -13.51 -3.20 -2.69
CA GLY A 83 -12.59 -4.32 -2.62
C GLY A 83 -13.27 -5.66 -2.39
N GLU A 84 -14.35 -5.70 -1.60
CA GLU A 84 -15.10 -6.93 -1.32
C GLU A 84 -15.81 -7.42 -2.58
N GLU A 85 -16.36 -6.49 -3.38
CA GLU A 85 -16.96 -6.82 -4.67
C GLU A 85 -15.92 -7.39 -5.65
N ILE A 86 -14.73 -6.79 -5.73
CA ILE A 86 -13.63 -7.32 -6.55
C ILE A 86 -13.21 -8.72 -6.07
N LEU A 87 -13.12 -8.94 -4.75
CA LEU A 87 -12.74 -10.24 -4.19
C LEU A 87 -13.73 -11.33 -4.60
N PHE A 88 -15.02 -11.04 -4.43
CA PHE A 88 -16.09 -11.96 -4.79
C PHE A 88 -16.14 -12.25 -6.29
N ASP A 89 -16.06 -11.21 -7.13
CA ASP A 89 -16.10 -11.36 -8.58
C ASP A 89 -14.91 -12.19 -9.11
N LEU A 90 -13.70 -11.95 -8.57
CA LEU A 90 -12.51 -12.72 -8.94
C LEU A 90 -12.56 -14.17 -8.46
N GLU A 91 -13.04 -14.41 -7.24
CA GLU A 91 -13.23 -15.76 -6.72
C GLU A 91 -14.18 -16.55 -7.63
N LYS A 92 -15.33 -15.95 -7.96
CA LYS A 92 -16.32 -16.54 -8.87
C LYS A 92 -15.70 -16.84 -10.24
N LEU A 93 -14.97 -15.89 -10.83
CA LEU A 93 -14.32 -16.07 -12.12
C LEU A 93 -13.33 -17.24 -12.13
N PHE A 94 -12.55 -17.40 -11.06
CA PHE A 94 -11.63 -18.53 -10.94
C PHE A 94 -12.37 -19.86 -10.81
N LEU A 95 -13.42 -19.91 -9.99
CA LEU A 95 -14.24 -21.11 -9.83
C LEU A 95 -14.94 -21.52 -11.13
N GLU A 96 -15.50 -20.57 -11.88
CA GLU A 96 -16.12 -20.81 -13.19
C GLU A 96 -15.12 -21.28 -14.26
N SER A 97 -13.84 -20.98 -14.07
CA SER A 97 -12.74 -21.41 -14.94
C SER A 97 -12.08 -22.72 -14.50
N ASP A 98 -12.73 -23.49 -13.61
CA ASP A 98 -12.21 -24.72 -13.00
C ASP A 98 -10.86 -24.54 -12.29
N LEU A 99 -10.57 -23.33 -11.80
CA LEU A 99 -9.36 -23.04 -11.02
C LEU A 99 -9.69 -23.11 -9.53
N PRO A 100 -9.15 -24.10 -8.79
CA PRO A 100 -9.35 -24.18 -7.36
C PRO A 100 -8.69 -22.98 -6.69
N VAL A 101 -9.51 -22.21 -5.98
CA VAL A 101 -9.09 -21.03 -5.23
C VAL A 101 -9.50 -21.18 -3.77
N LYS A 102 -8.66 -20.67 -2.88
CA LYS A 102 -8.95 -20.63 -1.45
C LYS A 102 -8.76 -19.21 -0.93
N GLU A 103 -9.80 -18.64 -0.35
CA GLU A 103 -9.68 -17.39 0.39
C GLU A 103 -8.85 -17.61 1.67
N THR A 104 -7.93 -16.69 1.90
CA THR A 104 -7.02 -16.66 3.05
C THR A 104 -6.80 -15.23 3.51
N PHE A 105 -6.20 -15.07 4.69
CA PHE A 105 -5.80 -13.75 5.19
C PHE A 105 -4.74 -13.11 4.29
N CYS A 106 -4.85 -11.80 4.10
CA CYS A 106 -3.81 -10.98 3.48
C CYS A 106 -2.47 -11.14 4.21
N LEU A 107 -1.36 -10.96 3.50
CA LEU A 107 -0.05 -10.93 4.13
C LEU A 107 0.00 -9.83 5.19
N GLY A 108 0.47 -10.22 6.38
CA GLY A 108 0.61 -9.37 7.56
C GLY A 108 1.60 -8.24 7.34
N THR A 109 1.13 -7.20 6.67
CA THR A 109 1.85 -5.98 6.37
C THR A 109 1.21 -4.88 7.19
N GLY A 110 1.92 -4.40 8.22
CA GLY A 110 1.38 -3.43 9.16
C GLY A 110 0.89 -2.19 8.40
N SER A 111 -0.41 -1.93 8.46
CA SER A 111 -1.02 -0.96 7.54
C SER A 111 -0.67 0.47 7.82
N LEU A 112 -0.33 0.78 9.07
CA LEU A 112 -0.08 2.14 9.56
C LEU A 112 -1.21 3.13 9.17
N GLY A 113 -2.44 2.61 8.96
CA GLY A 113 -3.60 3.38 8.53
C GLY A 113 -3.64 3.76 7.05
N LEU A 114 -2.71 3.29 6.22
CA LEU A 114 -2.60 3.62 4.78
C LEU A 114 -3.37 2.67 3.87
N TRP A 115 -3.57 1.43 4.32
CA TRP A 115 -4.36 0.44 3.60
C TRP A 115 -5.20 -0.40 4.54
N ARG A 116 -6.29 -0.94 3.99
CA ARG A 116 -7.15 -1.91 4.63
C ARG A 116 -7.01 -3.24 3.87
N PRO A 117 -6.64 -4.35 4.56
CA PRO A 117 -6.69 -5.66 3.93
C PRO A 117 -8.15 -6.03 3.68
N VAL A 118 -8.45 -6.53 2.48
CA VAL A 118 -9.78 -7.05 2.13
C VAL A 118 -9.73 -8.56 2.20
N GLY A 119 -8.98 -9.19 1.30
CA GLY A 119 -8.86 -10.64 1.24
C GLY A 119 -7.76 -11.09 0.29
N ARG A 120 -7.44 -12.38 0.34
CA ARG A 120 -6.42 -12.98 -0.53
C ARG A 120 -6.88 -14.32 -1.07
N LEU A 121 -6.90 -14.43 -2.39
CA LEU A 121 -7.19 -15.64 -3.13
C LEU A 121 -5.90 -16.39 -3.43
N SER A 122 -5.72 -17.56 -2.81
CA SER A 122 -4.60 -18.46 -3.06
C SER A 122 -4.98 -19.45 -4.17
N LEU A 123 -4.23 -19.44 -5.26
CA LEU A 123 -4.26 -20.47 -6.30
C LEU A 123 -3.09 -21.45 -6.11
N LYS A 124 -3.05 -22.49 -6.94
CA LYS A 124 -1.97 -23.51 -6.89
C LYS A 124 -0.58 -22.95 -7.21
N GLU A 125 -0.47 -22.03 -8.16
CA GLU A 125 0.81 -21.49 -8.64
C GLU A 125 0.97 -19.97 -8.45
N GLY A 126 0.03 -19.32 -7.77
CA GLY A 126 0.10 -17.90 -7.48
C GLY A 126 -1.00 -17.42 -6.55
N GLU A 127 -1.00 -16.12 -6.28
CA GLU A 127 -1.97 -15.50 -5.39
C GLU A 127 -2.41 -14.13 -5.88
N VAL A 128 -3.66 -13.80 -5.54
CA VAL A 128 -4.24 -12.48 -5.76
C VAL A 128 -4.62 -11.91 -4.41
N GLU A 129 -4.06 -10.76 -4.05
CA GLU A 129 -4.34 -10.07 -2.80
C GLU A 129 -5.00 -8.73 -3.07
N ILE A 130 -6.06 -8.44 -2.33
CA ILE A 130 -6.86 -7.23 -2.50
C ILE A 130 -6.70 -6.36 -1.26
N LYS A 131 -6.30 -5.12 -1.50
CA LYS A 131 -6.12 -4.08 -0.47
C LYS A 131 -6.84 -2.83 -0.92
N GLU A 132 -7.49 -2.15 0.00
CA GLU A 132 -7.99 -0.82 -0.26
C GLU A 132 -7.02 0.21 0.28
N ILE A 133 -6.72 1.22 -0.52
CA ILE A 133 -5.92 2.38 -0.11
C ILE A 133 -6.87 3.43 0.42
N TRP A 134 -6.70 3.76 1.69
CA TRP A 134 -7.51 4.74 2.41
C TRP A 134 -6.64 5.87 2.89
N PHE A 135 -7.04 7.11 2.61
CA PHE A 135 -6.47 8.29 3.24
C PHE A 135 -7.42 8.74 4.32
N TYR A 136 -7.18 8.28 5.56
CA TYR A 136 -8.09 8.49 6.67
C TYR A 136 -9.48 7.90 6.36
N MET A 137 -10.54 8.71 6.27
CA MET A 137 -11.91 8.28 5.94
C MET A 137 -12.20 8.29 4.43
N TYR A 138 -11.24 8.66 3.59
CA TYR A 138 -11.45 8.77 2.15
C TYR A 138 -10.91 7.54 1.42
N PHE A 139 -11.82 6.78 0.82
CA PHE A 139 -11.48 5.71 -0.11
C PHE A 139 -10.83 6.28 -1.37
N TYR A 140 -9.62 5.83 -1.68
CA TYR A 140 -8.90 6.27 -2.87
C TYR A 140 -9.08 5.29 -4.02
N ARG A 141 -8.57 4.07 -3.83
CA ARG A 141 -8.49 3.00 -4.84
C ARG A 141 -8.34 1.65 -4.16
N THR A 142 -8.81 0.61 -4.82
CA THR A 142 -8.49 -0.78 -4.50
C THR A 142 -7.27 -1.20 -5.31
N GLN A 143 -6.24 -1.70 -4.63
CA GLN A 143 -5.10 -2.35 -5.23
C GLN A 143 -5.37 -3.86 -5.35
N ILE A 144 -5.27 -4.38 -6.57
CA ILE A 144 -5.22 -5.81 -6.86
C ILE A 144 -3.74 -6.17 -7.06
N ALA A 145 -3.18 -6.91 -6.11
CA ALA A 145 -1.81 -7.43 -6.17
C ALA A 145 -1.82 -8.86 -6.72
N LEU A 146 -1.06 -9.09 -7.77
CA LEU A 146 -0.88 -10.37 -8.45
C LEU A 146 0.55 -10.83 -8.23
N ARG A 147 0.71 -12.02 -7.64
CA ARG A 147 2.03 -12.59 -7.34
C ARG A 147 2.16 -13.97 -7.96
N ASP A 148 3.39 -14.28 -8.37
CA ASP A 148 3.74 -15.51 -9.08
C ASP A 148 2.88 -15.72 -10.34
N LYS A 149 2.38 -16.95 -10.56
CA LYS A 149 1.64 -17.31 -11.78
C LYS A 149 0.14 -17.22 -11.56
N VAL A 150 -0.40 -16.03 -11.85
CA VAL A 150 -1.83 -15.80 -11.98
C VAL A 150 -2.23 -15.83 -13.47
N PRO A 151 -3.33 -16.51 -13.86
CA PRO A 151 -3.78 -16.56 -15.26
C PRO A 151 -4.12 -15.18 -15.82
N GLN A 152 -3.17 -14.60 -16.56
CA GLN A 152 -3.26 -13.21 -17.00
C GLN A 152 -4.50 -12.93 -17.85
N LYS A 153 -4.89 -13.87 -18.72
CA LYS A 153 -6.06 -13.72 -19.59
C LYS A 153 -7.35 -13.49 -18.80
N LEU A 154 -7.53 -14.20 -17.69
CA LEU A 154 -8.72 -14.05 -16.84
C LEU A 154 -8.71 -12.69 -16.13
N ILE A 155 -7.53 -12.24 -15.68
CA ILE A 155 -7.40 -10.91 -15.07
C ILE A 155 -7.67 -9.80 -16.09
N ASP A 156 -7.13 -9.92 -17.30
CA ASP A 156 -7.35 -8.93 -18.37
C ASP A 156 -8.83 -8.86 -18.76
N GLU A 157 -9.50 -10.00 -18.85
CA GLU A 157 -10.94 -10.11 -19.12
C GLU A 157 -11.76 -9.49 -17.99
N PHE A 158 -11.44 -9.83 -16.73
CA PHE A 158 -12.06 -9.25 -15.55
C PHE A 158 -12.00 -7.73 -15.58
N ILE A 159 -10.81 -7.16 -15.77
CA ILE A 159 -10.61 -5.70 -15.77
C ILE A 159 -11.32 -5.04 -16.94
N SER A 160 -11.34 -5.68 -18.11
CA SER A 160 -12.05 -5.15 -19.28
C SER A 160 -13.56 -5.09 -19.08
N ASN A 161 -14.11 -5.91 -18.17
CA ASN A 161 -15.53 -5.93 -17.81
C ASN A 161 -15.87 -5.00 -16.62
N LEU A 162 -14.88 -4.32 -16.04
CA LEU A 162 -15.07 -3.36 -14.94
C LEU A 162 -15.24 -1.91 -15.41
N ASP A 163 -14.95 -1.63 -16.68
CA ASP A 163 -15.14 -0.31 -17.33
C ASP A 163 -16.59 -0.05 -17.75
#